data_AF-Q5GV47-F1
#
_entry.id   AF-Q5GV47-F1
#
_cell.length_a   1.000
_cell.length_b   1.000
_cell.length_c   1.000
_cell.angle_alpha   90.00
_cell.angle_beta   90.00
_cell.angle_gamma   90.00
#
_symmetry.space_group_name_H-M   'P 1'
#
loop_
_entity.id
_entity.type
_entity.pdbx_description
1 polymer ?
#
loop_
_entity_poly.entity_id
_entity_poly.type
_entity_poly.pdbx_seq_one_letter_code
_entity_poly.pdbx_strand_id
1 'polypeptide(L)'
;MPDDAVQWIDSRRLHALASNRARELPPMQANRNRSDPLDCRLVLYAKTPQGRQQRNRRSPAKVSRASSSLKAAAREREPWLIVASPQLHAPSAKQLVNLYARRMQIELAFRDLKSHRYGQAMEDSLTRRGERLQIL
;
A
#
# COMPACT_ATOMS: atom_id res chain seq x y z
N MET A 1 -28.98 -16.65 -15.74
CA MET A 1 -29.57 -15.64 -14.82
C MET A 1 -28.86 -14.32 -15.11
N PRO A 2 -29.57 -13.23 -15.44
CA PRO A 2 -28.91 -11.96 -15.73
C PRO A 2 -28.29 -11.41 -14.44
N ASP A 3 -27.06 -10.93 -14.58
CA ASP A 3 -26.19 -10.32 -13.58
C ASP A 3 -26.80 -8.96 -13.17
N ASP A 4 -27.57 -8.93 -12.09
CA ASP A 4 -28.12 -7.69 -11.55
C ASP A 4 -26.98 -6.76 -11.17
N ALA A 5 -26.90 -5.60 -11.83
CA ALA A 5 -25.87 -4.56 -11.66
C ALA A 5 -25.83 -3.92 -10.24
N VAL A 6 -26.52 -4.50 -9.27
CA VAL A 6 -26.64 -4.06 -7.88
C VAL A 6 -25.58 -4.71 -6.97
N GLN A 7 -24.85 -5.74 -7.41
CA GLN A 7 -24.04 -6.56 -6.51
C GLN A 7 -22.58 -6.08 -6.28
N TRP A 8 -21.99 -5.28 -7.19
CA TRP A 8 -20.60 -4.85 -7.07
C TRP A 8 -20.48 -3.41 -6.53
N ILE A 9 -19.68 -3.25 -5.47
CA ILE A 9 -19.45 -1.95 -4.82
C ILE A 9 -18.03 -1.47 -5.15
N ASP A 10 -17.91 -0.21 -5.59
CA ASP A 10 -16.60 0.43 -5.79
C ASP A 10 -15.83 0.51 -4.46
N SER A 11 -14.56 0.10 -4.45
CA SER A 11 -13.72 0.07 -3.25
C SER A 11 -13.60 1.43 -2.57
N ARG A 12 -13.67 2.53 -3.33
CA ARG A 12 -13.61 3.90 -2.79
C ARG A 12 -14.85 4.25 -1.97
N ARG A 13 -16.01 3.61 -2.21
CA ARG A 13 -17.18 3.76 -1.33
C ARG A 13 -16.91 3.18 0.06
N LEU A 14 -16.11 2.12 0.14
CA LEU A 14 -15.71 1.53 1.42
C LEU A 14 -14.76 2.45 2.19
N HIS A 15 -13.97 3.29 1.51
CA HIS A 15 -13.08 4.24 2.19
C HIS A 15 -13.82 5.23 3.10
N ALA A 16 -15.09 5.54 2.81
CA ALA A 16 -15.92 6.39 3.67
C ALA A 16 -16.21 5.77 5.05
N LEU A 17 -16.16 4.44 5.16
CA LEU A 17 -16.33 3.70 6.42
C LEU A 17 -15.03 3.56 7.21
N ALA A 18 -13.91 4.05 6.67
CA ALA A 18 -12.60 3.82 7.25
C ALA A 18 -12.41 4.68 8.49
N SER A 19 -11.77 4.09 9.49
CA SER A 19 -11.45 4.76 10.74
C SER A 19 -10.00 4.49 11.14
N ASN A 20 -9.52 5.21 12.15
CA ASN A 20 -8.21 4.96 12.75
C ASN A 20 -8.09 3.64 13.51
N ARG A 21 -9.18 2.87 13.60
CA ARG A 21 -9.21 1.50 14.10
C ARG A 21 -9.35 0.54 12.92
N ALA A 22 -8.53 -0.50 12.92
CA ALA A 22 -8.63 -1.58 11.95
C ALA A 22 -10.01 -2.23 12.07
N ARG A 23 -10.81 -2.17 11.01
CA ARG A 23 -12.15 -2.73 10.95
C ARG A 23 -12.15 -3.87 9.96
N GLU A 24 -12.59 -5.04 10.40
CA GLU A 24 -12.88 -6.15 9.51
C GLU A 24 -14.25 -5.92 8.87
N LEU A 25 -14.32 -6.04 7.55
CA LEU A 25 -15.59 -5.99 6.84
C LEU A 25 -16.28 -7.36 6.89
N PRO A 26 -17.61 -7.42 6.69
CA PRO A 26 -18.31 -8.68 6.51
C PRO A 26 -17.66 -9.53 5.40
N PRO A 27 -17.90 -10.86 5.38
CA PRO A 27 -17.48 -11.70 4.27
C PRO A 27 -17.92 -11.10 2.93
N MET A 28 -16.96 -10.83 2.06
CA MET A 28 -17.16 -10.16 0.77
C MET A 28 -16.26 -10.81 -0.26
N GLN A 29 -16.67 -10.70 -1.52
CA GLN A 29 -15.92 -11.20 -2.66
C GLN A 29 -15.18 -10.07 -3.36
N ALA A 30 -13.94 -10.35 -3.74
CA ALA A 30 -13.18 -9.47 -4.62
C ALA A 30 -13.34 -9.94 -6.07
N ASN A 31 -13.69 -9.01 -6.96
CA ASN A 31 -13.76 -9.31 -8.39
C ASN A 31 -12.35 -9.50 -8.95
N ARG A 32 -11.97 -10.75 -9.22
CA ARG A 32 -10.74 -11.10 -9.94
C ARG A 32 -11.01 -11.31 -11.42
N ASN A 33 -12.09 -12.01 -11.73
CA ASN A 33 -12.66 -12.18 -13.06
C ASN A 33 -14.18 -12.34 -12.91
N ARG A 34 -14.96 -11.93 -13.93
CA ARG A 34 -16.43 -11.97 -13.90
C ARG A 34 -16.98 -13.37 -13.61
N SER A 35 -16.22 -14.41 -13.94
CA SER A 35 -16.62 -15.82 -13.78
C SER A 35 -16.06 -16.50 -12.53
N ASP A 36 -15.15 -15.87 -11.78
CA ASP A 36 -14.49 -16.48 -10.60
C ASP A 36 -14.20 -15.42 -9.53
N PRO A 37 -15.22 -15.03 -8.74
CA PRO A 37 -15.06 -14.12 -7.63
C PRO A 37 -14.30 -14.79 -6.48
N LEU A 38 -13.34 -14.07 -5.87
CA LEU A 38 -12.52 -14.61 -4.80
C LEU A 38 -13.10 -14.23 -3.43
N ASP A 39 -13.44 -15.23 -2.63
CA ASP A 39 -13.74 -15.00 -1.21
C ASP A 39 -12.51 -14.44 -0.50
N CYS A 40 -12.67 -13.31 0.16
CA CYS A 40 -11.56 -12.60 0.77
C CYS A 40 -11.90 -12.13 2.18
N ARG A 41 -10.87 -12.11 3.02
CA ARG A 41 -10.91 -11.36 4.26
C ARG A 41 -10.52 -9.91 3.97
N LEU A 42 -11.41 -8.97 4.27
CA LEU A 42 -11.19 -7.55 4.01
C LEU A 42 -11.01 -6.76 5.30
N VAL A 43 -9.94 -5.98 5.37
CA VAL A 43 -9.64 -5.10 6.51
C VAL A 43 -9.50 -3.67 6.02
N LEU A 44 -10.25 -2.77 6.65
CA LEU A 44 -10.27 -1.35 6.36
C LEU A 44 -9.57 -0.56 7.48
N TYR A 45 -8.69 0.37 7.10
CA TYR A 45 -7.95 1.20 8.04
C TYR A 45 -7.59 2.56 7.45
N ALA A 46 -7.86 3.63 8.18
CA ALA A 46 -7.43 4.98 7.83
C ALA A 46 -6.35 5.46 8.79
N LYS A 47 -5.15 5.76 8.27
CA LYS A 47 -4.06 6.27 9.10
C LYS A 47 -4.36 7.69 9.59
N THR A 48 -4.03 7.99 10.85
CA THR A 48 -4.08 9.36 11.35
C THR A 48 -3.11 10.25 10.57
N PRO A 49 -3.55 11.41 10.04
CA PRO A 49 -2.68 12.33 9.33
C PRO A 49 -1.51 12.78 10.22
N GLN A 50 -0.28 12.62 9.74
CA GLN A 50 0.94 13.00 10.46
C GLN A 50 1.40 14.45 10.17
N GLY A 51 0.61 15.24 9.42
CA GLY A 51 0.94 16.63 9.09
C GLY A 51 2.16 16.82 8.17
N ARG A 52 2.72 15.73 7.61
CA ARG A 52 3.90 15.79 6.72
C ARG A 52 3.58 16.59 5.46
N GLN A 53 4.47 17.51 5.10
CA GLN A 53 4.36 18.34 3.90
C GLN A 53 5.70 18.42 3.19
N GLN A 54 5.70 18.26 1.87
CA GLN A 54 6.91 18.46 1.08
C GLN A 54 7.12 19.96 0.84
N ARG A 55 8.24 20.49 1.33
CA ARG A 55 8.64 21.88 1.09
C ARG A 55 9.20 22.06 -0.32
N ASN A 56 9.02 23.25 -0.89
CA ASN A 56 9.57 23.60 -2.19
C ASN A 56 11.10 23.76 -2.07
N ARG A 57 11.85 23.13 -2.98
CA ARG A 57 13.33 23.19 -2.99
C ARG A 57 13.86 24.62 -3.21
N ARG A 58 13.20 25.44 -4.02
CA ARG A 58 13.61 26.84 -4.31
C ARG A 58 13.12 27.83 -3.27
N SER A 59 12.07 27.48 -2.53
CA SER A 59 11.48 28.35 -1.51
C SER A 59 11.03 27.49 -0.32
N PRO A 60 11.94 27.15 0.60
CA PRO A 60 11.67 26.21 1.70
C PRO A 60 10.53 26.66 2.64
N ALA A 61 10.22 27.95 2.69
CA ALA A 61 9.08 28.51 3.43
C ALA A 61 7.72 28.15 2.82
N LYS A 62 7.68 27.66 1.56
CA LYS A 62 6.45 27.34 0.83
C LYS A 62 6.31 25.83 0.65
N VAL A 63 5.07 25.36 0.71
CA VAL A 63 4.71 23.98 0.35
C VAL A 63 4.85 23.78 -1.16
N SER A 64 5.36 22.62 -1.57
CA SER A 64 5.43 22.23 -2.97
C SER A 64 4.02 22.13 -3.57
N ARG A 65 3.82 22.75 -4.74
CA ARG A 65 2.59 22.63 -5.54
C ARG A 65 2.78 21.73 -6.77
N ALA A 66 3.90 21.00 -6.82
CA ALA A 66 4.16 20.08 -7.92
C ALA A 66 3.10 18.97 -7.97
N SER A 67 2.62 18.64 -9.17
CA SER A 67 1.58 17.62 -9.36
C SER A 67 1.96 16.27 -8.74
N SER A 68 3.23 15.85 -8.86
CA SER A 68 3.75 14.64 -8.21
C SER A 68 3.66 14.67 -6.69
N SER A 69 3.94 15.82 -6.08
CA SER A 69 3.83 16.05 -4.64
C SER A 69 2.39 15.93 -4.16
N LEU A 70 1.46 16.59 -4.87
CA LEU A 70 0.03 16.56 -4.56
C LEU A 70 -0.56 15.15 -4.70
N LYS A 71 -0.20 14.43 -5.79
CA LYS A 71 -0.61 13.04 -6.00
C LYS A 71 -0.08 12.11 -4.91
N ALA A 72 1.19 12.25 -4.52
CA ALA A 72 1.76 11.46 -3.43
C ALA A 72 1.09 11.76 -2.08
N ALA A 73 0.80 13.03 -1.79
CA ALA A 73 0.11 13.44 -0.58
C ALA A 73 -1.34 12.92 -0.53
N ALA A 74 -2.05 12.91 -1.67
CA ALA A 74 -3.38 12.32 -1.76
C ALA A 74 -3.34 10.81 -1.51
N ARG A 75 -2.45 10.09 -2.18
CA ARG A 75 -2.28 8.63 -2.01
C ARG A 75 -1.95 8.21 -0.58
N GLU A 76 -1.12 8.98 0.13
CA GLU A 76 -0.81 8.67 1.53
C GLU A 76 -1.94 8.98 2.52
N ARG A 77 -2.93 9.77 2.10
CA ARG A 77 -4.15 10.02 2.91
C ARG A 77 -5.24 9.00 2.63
N GLU A 78 -5.16 8.28 1.52
CA GLU A 78 -6.16 7.28 1.17
C GLU A 78 -6.17 6.14 2.22
N PRO A 79 -7.36 5.75 2.70
CA PRO A 79 -7.49 4.59 3.56
C PRO A 79 -6.97 3.31 2.88
N TRP A 80 -6.45 2.40 3.69
CA TRP A 80 -6.03 1.08 3.24
C TRP A 80 -7.22 0.13 3.27
N LEU A 81 -7.50 -0.47 2.11
CA LEU A 81 -8.34 -1.66 1.97
C LEU A 81 -7.40 -2.85 1.74
N ILE A 82 -7.18 -3.64 2.79
CA ILE A 82 -6.28 -4.79 2.77
C ILE A 82 -7.11 -6.03 2.46
N VAL A 83 -6.70 -6.74 1.41
CA VAL A 83 -7.25 -8.03 1.01
C VAL A 83 -6.31 -9.11 1.53
N ALA A 84 -6.85 -10.02 2.33
CA ALA A 84 -6.13 -11.18 2.85
C ALA A 84 -6.82 -12.47 2.41
N SER A 85 -6.04 -13.55 2.33
CA SER A 85 -6.57 -14.90 2.09
C SER A 85 -7.60 -15.23 3.18
N PRO A 86 -8.75 -15.84 2.81
CA PRO A 86 -9.80 -16.18 3.77
C PRO A 86 -9.31 -17.17 4.84
N GLN A 87 -8.35 -18.04 4.53
CA GLN A 87 -7.76 -19.00 5.49
C GLN A 87 -6.86 -18.33 6.55
N LEU A 88 -6.49 -17.07 6.37
CA LEU A 88 -5.59 -16.34 7.26
C LEU A 88 -6.33 -15.80 8.49
N HIS A 89 -6.81 -16.71 9.35
CA HIS A 89 -7.58 -16.38 10.56
C HIS A 89 -6.71 -16.01 11.77
N ALA A 90 -5.48 -16.52 11.84
CA ALA A 90 -4.59 -16.34 12.98
C ALA A 90 -4.27 -14.86 13.33
N PRO A 91 -3.92 -13.97 12.36
CA PRO A 91 -3.68 -12.58 12.69
C PRO A 91 -5.00 -11.81 12.87
N SER A 92 -5.08 -10.97 13.90
CA SER A 92 -6.14 -9.96 14.02
C SER A 92 -6.07 -8.91 12.91
N ALA A 93 -7.17 -8.18 12.68
CA ALA A 93 -7.21 -7.06 11.74
C ALA A 93 -6.10 -6.02 12.02
N LYS A 94 -5.79 -5.77 13.30
CA LYS A 94 -4.68 -4.88 13.70
C LYS A 94 -3.32 -5.43 13.29
N GLN A 95 -3.09 -6.74 13.44
CA GLN A 95 -1.84 -7.38 13.02
C GLN A 95 -1.69 -7.35 11.50
N LEU A 96 -2.77 -7.54 10.73
CA LEU A 96 -2.76 -7.40 9.27
C LEU A 96 -2.39 -5.97 8.85
N VAL A 97 -2.98 -4.96 9.47
CA VAL A 97 -2.62 -3.55 9.24
C VAL A 97 -1.16 -3.30 9.57
N ASN A 98 -0.66 -3.80 10.70
CA ASN A 98 0.74 -3.64 11.10
C ASN A 98 1.72 -4.33 10.13
N LEU A 99 1.35 -5.50 9.60
CA LEU A 99 2.13 -6.20 8.58
C LEU A 99 2.17 -5.36 7.30
N TYR A 100 1.01 -4.91 6.82
CA TYR A 100 0.91 -4.09 5.61
C TYR A 100 1.60 -2.72 5.76
N ALA A 101 1.63 -2.15 6.97
CA ALA A 101 2.32 -0.90 7.26
C ALA A 101 3.84 -0.96 6.95
N ARG A 102 4.43 -2.17 6.88
CA ARG A 102 5.83 -2.37 6.48
C ARG A 102 6.08 -2.18 4.98
N ARG A 103 5.04 -2.04 4.14
CA ARG A 103 5.18 -1.85 2.68
C ARG A 103 6.16 -0.74 2.31
N MET A 104 6.14 0.37 3.06
CA MET A 104 7.01 1.52 2.80
C MET A 104 8.48 1.19 3.11
N GLN A 105 8.75 0.39 4.15
CA GLN A 105 10.11 -0.06 4.45
C GLN A 105 10.65 -0.95 3.32
N ILE A 106 9.81 -1.82 2.78
CA ILE A 106 10.15 -2.69 1.65
C ILE A 106 10.44 -1.85 0.39
N GLU A 107 9.55 -0.91 0.05
CA GLU A 107 9.74 0.00 -1.10
C GLU A 107 11.01 0.85 -0.98
N LEU A 108 11.31 1.35 0.24
CA LEU A 108 12.53 2.10 0.52
C LEU A 108 13.78 1.21 0.39
N ALA A 109 13.77 0.01 0.97
CA ALA A 109 14.87 -0.94 0.84
C ALA A 109 15.17 -1.25 -0.63
N PHE A 110 14.15 -1.46 -1.47
CA PHE A 110 14.35 -1.65 -2.91
C PHE A 110 14.90 -0.41 -3.61
N ARG A 111 14.49 0.79 -3.20
CA ARG A 111 15.03 2.04 -3.75
C ARG A 111 16.50 2.21 -3.40
N ASP A 112 16.87 1.92 -2.16
CA ASP A 112 18.26 2.03 -1.69
C ASP A 112 19.13 0.96 -2.35
N LEU A 113 18.61 -0.26 -2.53
CA LEU A 113 19.30 -1.32 -3.26
C LEU A 113 19.69 -0.90 -4.70
N LYS A 114 18.78 -0.17 -5.38
CA LYS A 114 18.97 0.30 -6.76
C LYS A 114 19.67 1.65 -6.88
N SER A 115 19.85 2.39 -5.79
CA SER A 115 20.41 3.73 -5.87
C SER A 115 21.92 3.67 -6.11
N HIS A 116 22.36 4.11 -7.29
CA HIS A 116 23.77 4.22 -7.63
C HIS A 116 24.57 5.15 -6.71
N ARG A 117 23.95 6.26 -6.28
CA ARG A 117 24.68 7.35 -5.61
C ARG A 117 24.50 7.38 -4.09
N TYR A 118 23.37 6.90 -3.60
CA TYR A 118 22.98 7.03 -2.19
C TYR A 118 22.55 5.70 -1.56
N GLY A 119 22.85 4.58 -2.23
CA GLY A 119 22.48 3.26 -1.76
C GLY A 119 23.51 2.21 -2.18
N GLN A 120 23.08 0.97 -2.34
CA GLN A 120 23.99 -0.17 -2.53
C GLN A 120 24.45 -0.35 -3.97
N ALA A 121 23.91 0.44 -4.92
CA ALA A 121 24.28 0.38 -6.33
C ALA A 121 24.33 -1.05 -6.88
N MET A 122 23.38 -1.91 -6.47
CA MET A 122 23.43 -3.33 -6.78
C MET A 122 23.48 -3.59 -8.30
N GLU A 123 22.86 -2.71 -9.08
CA GLU A 123 22.87 -2.75 -10.54
C GLU A 123 24.25 -2.46 -11.17
N ASP A 124 25.16 -1.80 -10.44
CA ASP A 124 26.56 -1.59 -10.85
C ASP A 124 27.44 -2.81 -10.55
N SER A 125 26.93 -3.76 -9.78
CA SER A 125 27.62 -5.02 -9.50
C SER A 125 27.60 -5.90 -10.75
N LEU A 126 28.74 -6.00 -11.44
CA LEU A 126 28.91 -6.84 -12.63
C LEU A 126 28.93 -8.36 -12.33
N THR A 127 28.73 -8.77 -11.07
CA THR A 127 28.78 -10.17 -10.67
C THR A 127 27.43 -10.86 -10.85
N ARG A 128 27.44 -12.03 -11.51
CA ARG A 128 26.27 -12.91 -11.64
C ARG A 128 26.29 -14.09 -10.66
N ARG A 129 27.29 -14.16 -9.77
CA ARG A 129 27.43 -15.22 -8.78
C ARG A 129 26.71 -14.81 -7.49
N GLY A 130 25.67 -15.55 -7.11
CA GLY A 130 24.85 -15.27 -5.92
C GLY A 130 25.65 -15.19 -4.62
N GLU A 131 26.62 -16.08 -4.42
CA GLU A 131 27.52 -16.09 -3.25
C GLU A 131 28.28 -14.77 -3.08
N ARG A 132 28.67 -14.12 -4.19
CA ARG A 132 29.38 -12.83 -4.16
C ARG A 132 28.43 -11.67 -3.87
N LEU A 133 27.15 -11.80 -4.21
CA LEU A 133 26.12 -10.79 -3.93
C LEU A 133 25.68 -10.81 -2.46
N GLN A 134 25.78 -11.96 -1.79
CA GLN A 134 25.37 -12.13 -0.38
C GLN A 134 26.34 -11.51 0.65
N ILE A 135 27.55 -11.10 0.23
CA ILE A 135 28.56 -10.49 1.12
C ILE A 135 28.38 -8.97 1.24
N LEU A 136 27.62 -8.35 0.33
CA LEU A 136 27.29 -6.91 0.32
C LEU A 136 26.14 -6.59 1.29
#